data_AF-U5YDM1-F1
#
_entry.id   AF-U5YDM1-F1
#
_cell.length_a   1.000
_cell.length_b   1.000
_cell.length_c   1.000
_cell.angle_alpha   90.00
_cell.angle_beta   90.00
_cell.angle_gamma   90.00
#
_symmetry.space_group_name_H-M   'P 1'
#
loop_
_entity.id
_entity.type
_entity.pdbx_description
1 polymer ?
#
loop_
_entity_poly.entity_id
_entity_poly.type
_entity_poly.pdbx_seq_one_letter_code
_entity_poly.pdbx_strand_id
1 'polypeptide(L)'
;VTDVVFLEKRKRLVSCSKDTFLRVWDLDTKHCIQTVVGHRTEIWSLDVNLSETFLVTGSSDLELRIYSINEQLETEAADKMASSNELKHFGDIKRQNTDRVLTVRFNSS
;
A
#
# COMPACT_ATOMS: atom_id res chain seq x y z
N VAL A 1 -11.14 -3.75 -7.95
CA VAL A 1 -10.56 -3.74 -6.59
C VAL A 1 -10.61 -5.15 -6.06
N THR A 2 -9.46 -5.69 -5.67
CA THR A 2 -9.31 -7.08 -5.19
C THR A 2 -9.23 -7.12 -3.67
N ASP A 3 -8.57 -6.14 -3.06
CA ASP A 3 -8.46 -6.01 -1.61
C ASP A 3 -8.38 -4.52 -1.22
N VAL A 4 -8.64 -4.24 0.06
CA VAL A 4 -8.65 -2.88 0.62
C VAL A 4 -8.27 -2.91 2.10
N VAL A 5 -7.53 -1.89 2.56
CA VAL A 5 -7.14 -1.73 3.96
C VAL A 5 -7.29 -0.29 4.41
N PHE A 6 -7.75 -0.09 5.64
CA PHE A 6 -7.87 1.21 6.27
C PHE A 6 -6.61 1.54 7.08
N LEU A 7 -6.16 2.79 6.97
CA LEU A 7 -5.14 3.39 7.82
C LEU A 7 -5.87 4.32 8.78
N GLU A 8 -6.31 3.77 9.92
CA GLU A 8 -7.18 4.43 10.89
C GLU A 8 -6.50 5.67 11.48
N LYS A 9 -5.19 5.58 11.79
CA LYS A 9 -4.45 6.72 12.38
C LYS A 9 -4.36 7.92 11.44
N ARG A 10 -4.45 7.69 10.13
CA ARG A 10 -4.27 8.71 9.08
C ARG A 10 -5.54 9.04 8.31
N LYS A 11 -6.67 8.37 8.62
CA LYS A 11 -7.91 8.42 7.84
C LYS A 11 -7.66 8.23 6.33
N ARG A 12 -6.81 7.27 5.99
CA ARG A 12 -6.54 6.92 4.59
C ARG A 12 -7.07 5.54 4.28
N LEU A 13 -7.38 5.32 3.02
CA LEU A 13 -7.75 4.02 2.49
C LEU A 13 -6.72 3.62 1.43
N VAL A 14 -6.20 2.40 1.51
CA VAL A 14 -5.37 1.84 0.46
C VAL A 14 -6.13 0.71 -0.22
N SER A 15 -6.22 0.78 -1.54
CA SER A 15 -6.89 -0.24 -2.35
C SER A 15 -5.92 -0.82 -3.37
N CYS A 16 -6.04 -2.11 -3.66
CA CYS A 16 -5.33 -2.76 -4.75
C CYS A 16 -6.29 -3.37 -5.77
N SER A 17 -5.80 -3.63 -6.98
CA SER A 17 -6.63 -4.14 -8.07
C SER A 17 -5.83 -4.95 -9.09
N LYS A 18 -6.55 -5.60 -10.01
CA LYS A 18 -5.99 -6.37 -11.13
C LYS A 18 -5.32 -5.50 -12.19
N ASP A 19 -5.50 -4.18 -12.11
CA ASP A 19 -4.82 -3.21 -12.97
C ASP A 19 -3.36 -2.98 -12.55
N THR A 20 -2.85 -3.74 -11.57
CA THR A 20 -1.50 -3.71 -11.02
C THR A 20 -1.14 -2.46 -10.20
N PHE A 21 -2.12 -1.56 -10.03
CA PHE A 21 -1.94 -0.33 -9.26
C PHE A 21 -2.42 -0.49 -7.81
N LEU A 22 -1.72 0.22 -6.94
CA LEU A 22 -2.15 0.55 -5.59
C LEU A 22 -2.63 2.00 -5.61
N ARG A 23 -3.75 2.27 -4.95
CA ARG A 23 -4.28 3.63 -4.82
C ARG A 23 -4.46 3.98 -3.36
N VAL A 24 -4.04 5.18 -3.00
CA VAL A 24 -4.24 5.78 -1.69
C VAL A 24 -5.31 6.84 -1.82
N TRP A 25 -6.31 6.75 -0.96
CA TRP A 25 -7.44 7.66 -0.91
C TRP A 25 -7.45 8.39 0.42
N ASP A 26 -7.69 9.69 0.34
CA ASP A 26 -7.95 10.53 1.49
C ASP A 26 -9.45 10.49 1.79
N LEU A 27 -9.83 10.07 3.00
CA LEU A 27 -11.24 9.91 3.36
C LEU A 27 -11.93 11.23 3.70
N ASP A 28 -11.19 12.26 4.10
CA ASP A 28 -11.76 13.57 4.39
C ASP A 28 -12.10 14.30 3.07
N THR A 29 -11.20 14.26 2.09
CA THR A 29 -11.40 14.90 0.77
C THR A 29 -12.06 14.01 -0.27
N LYS A 30 -12.10 12.69 -0.04
CA LYS A 30 -12.64 11.66 -0.95
C LYS A 30 -11.93 11.60 -2.30
N HIS A 31 -10.67 12.01 -2.34
CA HIS A 31 -9.84 12.01 -3.54
C HIS A 31 -8.75 10.94 -3.48
N CYS A 32 -8.40 10.40 -4.67
CA CYS A 32 -7.21 9.58 -4.84
C CYS A 32 -5.99 10.49 -4.81
N ILE A 33 -5.23 10.46 -3.72
CA ILE A 33 -4.07 11.32 -3.51
C ILE A 33 -2.78 10.71 -4.07
N GLN A 34 -2.74 9.39 -4.24
CA GLN A 34 -1.57 8.71 -4.78
C GLN A 34 -1.98 7.46 -5.57
N THR A 35 -1.34 7.25 -6.73
CA THR A 35 -1.39 5.98 -7.47
C THR A 35 0.03 5.44 -7.58
N VAL A 36 0.27 4.25 -7.03
CA VAL A 36 1.57 3.59 -7.03
C VAL A 36 1.53 2.43 -8.01
N VAL A 37 2.51 2.38 -8.91
CA VAL A 37 2.74 1.21 -9.76
C VAL A 37 3.31 0.11 -8.87
N GLY A 38 2.43 -0.83 -8.51
CA GLY A 38 2.72 -1.80 -7.49
C GLY A 38 3.55 -2.94 -8.06
N HIS A 39 2.89 -3.78 -8.84
CA HIS A 39 3.41 -5.06 -9.32
C HIS A 39 3.45 -5.13 -10.85
N ARG A 40 4.12 -6.15 -11.38
CA ARG A 40 4.12 -6.43 -12.82
C ARG A 40 2.84 -7.14 -13.27
N THR A 41 2.13 -7.77 -12.33
CA THR A 41 0.91 -8.56 -12.56
C THR A 41 -0.15 -8.18 -11.52
N GLU A 42 -1.30 -8.86 -11.56
CA GLU A 42 -2.46 -8.53 -10.73
C GLU A 42 -2.15 -8.67 -9.24
N ILE A 43 -2.55 -7.65 -8.47
CA ILE A 43 -2.47 -7.68 -7.02
C ILE A 43 -3.74 -8.33 -6.48
N TRP A 44 -3.59 -9.31 -5.60
CA TRP A 44 -4.69 -10.10 -5.06
C TRP A 44 -4.96 -9.86 -3.59
N SER A 45 -3.93 -9.50 -2.83
CA SER A 45 -4.08 -9.28 -1.40
C SER A 45 -3.18 -8.14 -0.92
N LEU A 46 -3.65 -7.49 0.12
CA LEU A 46 -3.04 -6.33 0.75
C LEU A 46 -3.20 -6.48 2.26
N ASP A 47 -2.17 -6.14 3.02
CA ASP A 47 -2.30 -6.03 4.47
C ASP A 47 -1.38 -4.96 5.05
N VAL A 48 -1.78 -4.38 6.17
CA VAL A 48 -1.00 -3.37 6.90
C VAL A 48 -0.66 -3.89 8.28
N ASN A 49 0.50 -3.52 8.80
CA ASN A 49 0.84 -3.84 10.18
C ASN A 49 0.09 -2.95 11.18
N LEU A 50 -0.04 -3.42 12.43
CA LEU A 50 -0.72 -2.69 13.52
C LEU A 50 -0.14 -1.30 13.81
N SER A 51 1.17 -1.12 13.59
CA SER A 51 1.78 0.20 13.79
C SER A 51 1.46 1.18 12.65
N GLU A 52 0.90 0.70 11.53
CA GLU A 52 0.70 1.42 10.27
C GLU A 52 1.99 2.05 9.74
N THR A 53 3.08 1.29 9.79
CA THR A 53 4.40 1.67 9.28
C THR A 53 4.72 0.94 7.98
N PHE A 54 4.23 -0.30 7.84
CA PHE A 54 4.48 -1.14 6.70
C PHE A 54 3.20 -1.74 6.15
N LEU A 55 3.16 -1.82 4.83
CA LEU A 55 2.11 -2.46 4.07
C LEU A 55 2.75 -3.48 3.13
N VAL A 56 2.13 -4.65 3.02
CA VAL A 56 2.60 -5.73 2.14
C VAL A 56 1.55 -6.03 1.11
N THR A 57 1.97 -6.26 -0.12
CA THR A 57 1.13 -6.65 -1.23
C THR A 57 1.52 -8.01 -1.76
N GLY A 58 0.49 -8.82 -2.04
CA GLY A 58 0.59 -10.12 -2.68
C GLY A 58 0.07 -10.07 -4.11
N SER A 59 0.89 -10.51 -5.05
CA SER A 59 0.60 -10.52 -6.48
C SER A 59 0.72 -11.91 -7.07
N SER A 60 0.29 -12.10 -8.32
CA SER A 60 0.62 -13.30 -9.11
C SER A 60 2.10 -13.38 -9.49
N ASP A 61 2.88 -12.30 -9.36
CA ASP A 61 4.32 -12.31 -9.65
C ASP A 61 5.14 -12.98 -8.55
N LEU A 62 6.44 -13.20 -8.78
CA LEU A 62 7.31 -13.89 -7.85
C LEU A 62 7.77 -13.02 -6.67
N GLU A 63 7.22 -11.82 -6.50
CA GLU A 63 7.68 -10.83 -5.52
C GLU A 63 6.51 -10.45 -4.60
N LEU A 64 6.73 -10.47 -3.28
CA LEU A 64 5.91 -9.69 -2.36
C LEU A 64 6.56 -8.33 -2.26
N ARG A 65 5.76 -7.28 -2.34
CA ARG A 65 6.28 -5.91 -2.20
C ARG A 65 5.91 -5.35 -0.86
N ILE A 66 6.87 -4.67 -0.26
CA ILE A 66 6.72 -3.99 1.02
C ILE A 66 6.79 -2.50 0.74
N TYR A 67 5.81 -1.77 1.27
CA TYR A 67 5.76 -0.33 1.22
C TYR A 67 5.88 0.21 2.64
N SER A 68 6.74 1.21 2.81
CA SER A 68 6.75 2.03 4.01
C SER A 68 5.70 3.11 3.87
N ILE A 69 4.89 3.28 4.91
CA ILE A 69 3.94 4.38 5.02
C ILE A 69 4.66 5.50 5.78
N ASN A 70 4.87 6.64 5.11
CA ASN A 70 5.56 7.76 5.73
C ASN A 70 4.72 8.33 6.88
N GLU A 71 5.36 8.56 8.03
CA GLU A 71 4.80 9.36 9.10
C GLU A 71 5.06 10.83 8.74
N GLN A 72 4.13 11.45 8.02
CA GLN A 72 4.13 12.90 7.96
C GLN A 72 3.67 13.40 9.33
N LEU A 73 4.64 13.71 10.19
CA LEU A 73 4.43 14.64 11.29
C LEU A 73 3.95 15.94 10.63
N GLU A 74 2.65 16.20 10.65
CA GLU A 74 2.08 17.48 10.27
C GLU A 74 2.56 18.55 11.26
N THR A 75 3.80 19.01 11.09
CA THR A 75 4.25 20.30 11.64
C THR A 75 4.21 21.31 10.50
N GLU A 76 3.09 22.02 10.46
CA GLU A 76 2.88 23.38 9.95
C GLU A 76 4.04 24.00 9.14
N ALA A 77 3.95 23.94 7.80
CA ALA A 77 4.30 25.04 6.91
C ALA A 77 3.88 24.70 5.48
N ALA A 78 3.17 25.64 4.87
CA ALA A 78 2.67 25.60 3.51
C ALA A 78 3.76 25.47 2.43
N ASP A 79 3.28 25.13 1.24
CA ASP A 79 3.92 25.36 -0.05
C ASP A 79 5.18 24.53 -0.36
N LYS A 80 4.92 23.37 -0.95
CA LYS A 80 5.41 23.09 -2.31
C LYS A 80 4.66 21.91 -2.89
N MET A 81 4.26 22.09 -4.15
CA MET A 81 3.86 21.09 -5.12
C MET A 81 4.76 19.85 -5.03
N ALA A 82 4.41 18.93 -4.15
CA ALA A 82 5.15 17.70 -3.89
C ALA A 82 4.15 16.59 -4.09
N SER A 83 4.43 15.69 -5.03
CA SER A 83 3.73 14.42 -5.11
C SER A 83 3.77 13.80 -3.71
N SER A 84 2.63 13.85 -3.00
CA SER A 84 2.50 13.26 -1.67
C SER A 84 2.66 11.75 -1.84
N ASN A 85 3.91 11.29 -1.71
CA ASN A 85 4.24 9.88 -1.80
C ASN A 85 4.09 9.30 -0.40
N GLU A 86 2.85 9.04 -0.01
CA GLU A 86 2.50 8.44 1.28
C GLU A 86 3.00 7.00 1.36
N LEU A 87 2.74 6.22 0.32
CA LEU A 87 3.33 4.90 0.11
C LEU A 87 4.66 5.05 -0.65
N LYS A 88 5.72 4.52 -0.05
CA LYS A 88 7.04 4.42 -0.67
C LYS A 88 7.48 2.97 -0.71
N HIS A 89 8.01 2.53 -1.85
CA HIS A 89 8.58 1.19 -1.99
C HIS A 89 9.74 1.02 -1.00
N PHE A 90 9.63 0.02 -0.11
CA PHE A 90 10.64 -0.29 0.89
C PHE A 90 11.53 -1.44 0.44
N GLY A 91 10.94 -2.49 -0.15
CA GLY A 91 11.69 -3.63 -0.65
C GLY A 91 10.81 -4.74 -1.21
N ASP A 92 11.47 -5.75 -1.77
CA ASP A 92 10.85 -6.90 -2.42
C ASP A 92 11.30 -8.20 -1.74
N ILE A 93 10.35 -9.09 -1.43
CA ILE A 93 10.62 -10.45 -0.96
C ILE A 93 10.33 -11.42 -2.10
N LYS A 94 11.35 -12.15 -2.56
CA LYS A 94 11.15 -13.17 -3.59
C LYS A 94 10.53 -14.44 -3.02
N ARG A 95 9.46 -14.90 -3.66
CA ARG A 95 8.80 -16.17 -3.38
C ARG A 95 9.41 -17.26 -4.24
N GLN A 96 9.53 -18.47 -3.68
CA GLN A 96 10.00 -19.65 -4.42
C GLN A 96 8.88 -20.31 -5.23
N ASN A 97 7.62 -20.13 -4.83
CA ASN A 97 6.47 -20.65 -5.53
C ASN A 97 5.91 -19.62 -6.53
N THR A 98 5.57 -20.10 -7.73
CA THR A 98 4.95 -19.34 -8.82
C THR A 98 3.43 -19.22 -8.68
N ASP A 99 2.82 -19.94 -7.72
CA ASP A 99 1.40 -19.90 -7.48
C ASP A 99 0.93 -18.50 -7.04
N ARG A 100 -0.30 -18.18 -7.44
CA ARG A 100 -0.97 -16.94 -7.09
C ARG A 100 -1.08 -16.79 -5.57
N VAL A 101 -0.73 -15.62 -5.03
CA VAL A 101 -1.01 -15.30 -3.62
C VAL A 101 -2.51 -15.22 -3.39
N LEU A 102 -3.01 -16.01 -2.43
CA LEU A 102 -4.40 -15.95 -2.02
C LEU A 102 -4.65 -14.88 -0.94
N THR A 103 -3.78 -14.82 0.06
CA THR A 103 -3.86 -13.84 1.14
C THR A 103 -2.46 -13.54 1.66
N VAL A 104 -2.23 -12.27 2.00
CA VAL A 104 -1.11 -11.83 2.84
C VAL A 104 -1.72 -11.33 4.14
N ARG A 105 -1.08 -11.64 5.27
CA ARG A 105 -1.45 -11.08 6.58
C ARG A 105 -0.21 -10.83 7.42
N PHE A 106 -0.16 -9.70 8.10
CA PHE A 106 0.72 -9.45 9.23
C PHE A 106 0.24 -10.25 10.42
N ASN A 107 1.15 -10.94 11.10
CA ASN A 107 0.83 -11.61 12.34
C ASN A 107 0.84 -10.58 13.48
N SER A 108 -0.28 -10.49 14.20
CA SER A 108 -0.49 -9.62 15.36
C SER A 108 -0.19 -10.36 16.68
N SER A 109 0.98 -11.00 16.80
CA SER A 109 1.41 -11.63 18.06
C SER A 109 1.89 -10.60 19.08
#